data_AF-A0A2U1QJ66-F1
#
_entry.id   AF-A0A2U1QJ66-F1
#
_cell.length_a   1.000
_cell.length_b   1.000
_cell.length_c   1.000
_cell.angle_alpha   90.00
_cell.angle_beta   90.00
_cell.angle_gamma   90.00
#
_symmetry.space_group_name_H-M   'P 1'
#
loop_
_entity.id
_entity.type
_entity.pdbx_description
1 polymer ?
#
loop_
_entity_poly.entity_id
_entity_poly.type
_entity_poly.pdbx_seq_one_letter_code
_entity_poly.pdbx_strand_id
1 'polypeptide(L)'
;MGAYKMFSEVSPIIQFMNFTSNQTIIEALGDANNIHIIDFDIGFGAQWASFIQELPNRNKASGGGCSLKITAFASPSTHHPIELGLMHENLSQFAQEIGISFELEVVNFDSFDPRSFSVSGNEAIAVSLPIWSASTHLSAIPSILHFVKQLSPRIVVSLDRGCERTDLPFPHYLLQGLQYYEVLLDSFDSANIVSDASNKIEKFLFQPQIERMVLGKLQFPEPMPHWKSLFTAGGYSPVLFSNFAETQAECLVKRMQVQGFCIEKRLASLVLCWQNRELMTVSAWKC
;
A
#
# COMPACT_ATOMS: atom_id res chain seq x y z
N MET A 1 5.80 -12.25 9.47
CA MET A 1 6.32 -11.10 10.27
C MET A 1 7.85 -10.90 10.29
N GLY A 2 8.68 -11.90 10.64
CA GLY A 2 10.14 -11.70 10.82
C GLY A 2 10.93 -11.25 9.58
N ALA A 3 10.65 -11.83 8.40
CA ALA A 3 11.27 -11.44 7.14
C ALA A 3 10.95 -9.99 6.74
N TYR A 4 9.70 -9.55 6.97
CA TYR A 4 9.26 -8.18 6.72
C TYR A 4 10.08 -7.16 7.53
N LYS A 5 10.28 -7.45 8.83
CA LYS A 5 11.11 -6.60 9.69
C LYS A 5 12.55 -6.53 9.16
N MET A 6 13.18 -7.67 8.89
CA MET A 6 14.54 -7.71 8.35
C MET A 6 14.64 -6.93 7.03
N PHE A 7 13.65 -7.05 6.14
CA PHE A 7 13.64 -6.29 4.89
C PHE A 7 13.50 -4.78 5.11
N SER A 8 12.67 -4.35 6.07
CA SER A 8 12.57 -2.92 6.42
C SER A 8 13.87 -2.34 7.00
N GLU A 9 14.71 -3.15 7.64
CA GLU A 9 15.98 -2.67 8.22
C GLU A 9 17.06 -2.41 7.16
N VAL A 10 16.94 -3.02 5.98
CA VAL A 10 17.99 -3.05 4.94
C VAL A 10 17.57 -2.38 3.63
N SER A 11 16.26 -2.15 3.43
CA SER A 11 15.71 -1.53 2.23
C SER A 11 14.72 -0.41 2.59
N PRO A 12 14.72 0.74 1.87
CA PRO A 12 13.82 1.85 2.15
C PRO A 12 12.41 1.65 1.58
N ILE A 13 12.14 0.56 0.83
CA ILE A 13 10.88 0.38 0.09
C ILE A 13 9.66 0.43 1.00
N ILE A 14 9.70 -0.25 2.15
CA ILE A 14 8.57 -0.28 3.10
C ILE A 14 8.34 1.10 3.73
N GLN A 15 9.40 1.79 4.13
CA GLN A 15 9.27 3.13 4.70
C GLN A 15 8.78 4.12 3.66
N PHE A 16 9.27 4.01 2.43
CA PHE A 16 8.86 4.89 1.33
C PHE A 16 7.36 4.72 1.04
N MET A 17 6.88 3.48 0.90
CA MET A 17 5.46 3.25 0.65
C MET A 17 4.60 3.75 1.80
N ASN A 18 4.99 3.48 3.05
CA ASN A 18 4.18 3.79 4.22
C ASN A 18 4.16 5.30 4.48
N PHE A 19 5.32 5.96 4.57
CA PHE A 19 5.40 7.37 4.92
C PHE A 19 4.78 8.27 3.85
N THR A 20 5.08 7.99 2.58
CA THR A 20 4.52 8.77 1.47
C THR A 20 3.01 8.61 1.39
N SER A 21 2.48 7.39 1.59
CA SER A 21 1.04 7.14 1.60
C SER A 21 0.37 7.81 2.80
N ASN A 22 0.93 7.63 4.00
CA ASN A 22 0.38 8.21 5.23
C ASN A 22 0.35 9.72 5.17
N GLN A 23 1.44 10.36 4.74
CA GLN A 23 1.49 11.81 4.60
C GLN A 23 0.40 12.33 3.65
N THR A 24 0.23 11.65 2.52
CA THR A 24 -0.82 11.99 1.53
C THR A 24 -2.23 11.83 2.11
N ILE A 25 -2.45 10.76 2.88
CA ILE A 25 -3.73 10.48 3.55
C ILE A 25 -4.01 11.53 4.63
N ILE A 26 -3.03 11.84 5.48
CA ILE A 26 -3.16 12.84 6.56
C ILE A 26 -3.53 14.21 5.98
N GLU A 27 -2.84 14.65 4.93
CA GLU A 27 -3.13 15.92 4.27
C GLU A 27 -4.55 15.97 3.68
N ALA A 28 -5.02 14.87 3.09
CA ALA A 28 -6.37 14.81 2.52
C ALA A 28 -7.48 14.73 3.59
N LEU A 29 -7.20 14.09 4.73
CA LEU A 29 -8.14 14.00 5.85
C LEU A 29 -8.21 15.29 6.67
N GLY A 30 -7.16 16.11 6.66
CA GLY A 30 -7.12 17.41 7.34
C GLY A 30 -7.61 17.32 8.79
N ASP A 31 -8.58 18.17 9.15
CA ASP A 31 -9.12 18.25 10.51
C ASP A 31 -10.25 17.24 10.83
N ALA A 32 -10.40 16.15 10.06
CA ALA A 32 -11.39 15.12 10.37
C ALA A 32 -11.10 14.41 11.71
N ASN A 33 -12.12 14.23 12.55
CA ASN A 33 -12.03 13.47 13.82
C ASN A 33 -12.50 12.02 13.69
N ASN A 34 -13.38 11.74 12.73
CA ASN A 34 -13.90 10.39 12.44
C ASN A 34 -13.28 9.94 11.12
N ILE A 35 -12.25 9.11 11.19
CA ILE A 35 -11.48 8.66 10.04
C ILE A 35 -11.85 7.22 9.75
N HIS A 36 -12.13 6.91 8.48
CA HIS A 36 -12.31 5.55 8.01
C HIS A 36 -11.30 5.24 6.92
N ILE A 37 -10.38 4.33 7.21
CA ILE A 37 -9.43 3.80 6.25
C ILE A 37 -9.99 2.53 5.63
N ILE A 38 -9.93 2.44 4.31
CA ILE A 38 -10.23 1.21 3.58
C ILE A 38 -8.94 0.73 2.94
N ASP A 39 -8.46 -0.42 3.40
CA ASP A 39 -7.16 -0.97 3.02
C ASP A 39 -7.36 -2.29 2.28
N PHE A 40 -6.75 -2.40 1.08
CA PHE A 40 -6.85 -3.59 0.24
C PHE A 40 -5.71 -4.61 0.42
N ASP A 41 -4.70 -4.33 1.24
CA ASP A 41 -3.57 -5.21 1.56
C ASP A 41 -2.92 -4.81 2.90
N ILE A 42 -3.60 -5.11 4.02
CA ILE A 42 -3.21 -4.59 5.34
C ILE A 42 -1.85 -5.13 5.82
N GLY A 43 -1.40 -6.25 5.23
CA GLY A 43 -0.15 -6.90 5.55
C GLY A 43 0.00 -7.16 7.04
N PHE A 44 1.06 -6.60 7.64
CA PHE A 44 1.34 -6.74 9.08
C PHE A 44 0.93 -5.51 9.90
N GLY A 45 0.17 -4.57 9.34
CA GLY A 45 -0.30 -3.36 10.05
C GLY A 45 0.75 -2.27 10.28
N ALA A 46 1.98 -2.43 9.77
CA ALA A 46 3.08 -1.49 10.01
C ALA A 46 2.77 -0.07 9.51
N GLN A 47 2.11 0.06 8.35
CA GLN A 47 1.64 1.35 7.83
C GLN A 47 0.72 2.04 8.84
N TRP A 48 -0.27 1.32 9.35
CA TRP A 48 -1.29 1.88 10.23
C TRP A 48 -0.77 2.18 11.63
N ALA A 49 0.20 1.42 12.13
CA ALA A 49 0.92 1.77 13.36
C ALA A 49 1.62 3.13 13.21
N SER A 50 2.34 3.36 12.10
CA SER A 50 2.96 4.66 11.84
C SER A 50 1.94 5.78 11.58
N PHE A 51 0.81 5.48 10.94
CA PHE A 51 -0.26 6.45 10.74
C PHE A 51 -0.87 6.90 12.08
N ILE A 52 -1.15 5.98 12.99
CA ILE A 52 -1.67 6.27 14.34
C ILE A 52 -0.70 7.18 15.11
N GLN A 53 0.62 7.02 14.94
CA GLN A 53 1.63 7.90 15.55
C GLN A 53 1.60 9.33 15.01
N GLU A 54 1.31 9.47 13.72
CA GLU A 54 1.32 10.75 13.01
C GLU A 54 -0.01 11.50 13.13
N LEU A 55 -1.10 10.81 13.52
CA LEU A 55 -2.35 11.47 13.83
C LEU A 55 -2.12 12.49 14.96
N PRO A 56 -2.57 13.75 14.80
CA PRO A 56 -2.33 14.76 15.80
C PRO A 56 -2.82 14.30 17.17
N ASN A 57 -2.02 14.52 18.22
CA ASN A 57 -2.49 14.48 19.60
C ASN A 57 -3.50 15.62 19.79
N ARG A 58 -4.74 15.41 19.33
CA ARG A 58 -5.83 16.37 19.47
C ARG A 58 -6.15 16.43 20.95
N ASN A 59 -5.59 17.44 21.60
CA ASN A 59 -5.63 17.60 23.05
C ASN A 59 -7.04 17.34 23.60
N LYS A 60 -7.11 16.54 24.67
CA LYS A 60 -8.29 16.27 25.51
C LYS A 60 -9.06 17.53 25.93
N ALA A 61 -8.43 18.72 25.83
CA ALA A 61 -9.02 20.02 26.12
C ALA A 61 -10.15 20.45 25.16
N SER A 62 -10.22 19.89 23.95
CA SER A 62 -11.26 20.23 22.95
C SER A 62 -12.47 19.28 22.93
N GLY A 63 -12.52 18.30 23.83
CA GLY A 63 -13.69 17.44 24.05
C GLY A 63 -14.01 16.42 22.96
N GLY A 64 -13.32 16.41 21.81
CA GLY A 64 -13.49 15.42 20.74
C GLY A 64 -12.28 14.52 20.60
N GLY A 65 -12.42 13.23 20.94
CA GLY A 65 -11.39 12.22 20.64
C GLY A 65 -11.35 11.87 19.15
N CYS A 66 -10.16 11.52 18.65
CA CYS A 66 -10.03 10.95 17.30
C CYS A 66 -10.57 9.52 17.30
N SER A 67 -11.42 9.18 16.33
CA SER A 67 -11.88 7.83 16.04
C SER A 67 -11.29 7.38 14.71
N LEU A 68 -10.68 6.21 14.71
CA LEU A 68 -10.08 5.56 13.55
C LEU A 68 -10.73 4.19 13.36
N LYS A 69 -11.49 4.06 12.28
CA LYS A 69 -11.93 2.77 11.77
C LYS A 69 -11.02 2.34 10.62
N ILE A 70 -10.64 1.07 10.57
CA ILE A 70 -9.98 0.45 9.43
C ILE A 70 -10.84 -0.72 8.96
N THR A 71 -11.23 -0.70 7.69
CA THR A 71 -11.75 -1.89 6.99
C THR A 71 -10.62 -2.47 6.15
N ALA A 72 -10.17 -3.67 6.52
CA ALA A 72 -9.08 -4.36 5.87
C ALA A 72 -9.60 -5.52 5.02
N PHE A 73 -9.34 -5.49 3.72
CA PHE A 73 -9.56 -6.62 2.85
C PHE A 73 -8.41 -7.61 2.98
N ALA A 74 -8.75 -8.84 3.32
CA ALA A 74 -7.80 -9.93 3.45
C ALA A 74 -8.33 -11.17 2.72
N SER A 75 -7.45 -11.92 2.07
CA SER A 75 -7.78 -13.24 1.53
C SER A 75 -7.15 -14.32 2.40
N PRO A 76 -7.87 -15.40 2.76
CA PRO A 76 -7.28 -16.54 3.47
C PRO A 76 -6.11 -17.20 2.74
N SER A 77 -5.97 -16.96 1.42
CA SER A 77 -4.84 -17.46 0.62
C SER A 77 -3.54 -16.67 0.83
N THR A 78 -3.64 -15.43 1.31
CA THR A 78 -2.49 -14.51 1.47
C THR A 78 -2.30 -14.04 2.91
N HIS A 79 -3.35 -14.11 3.73
CA HIS A 79 -3.36 -13.62 5.10
C HIS A 79 -3.71 -14.77 6.04
N HIS A 80 -2.75 -15.16 6.87
CA HIS A 80 -2.97 -16.22 7.86
C HIS A 80 -3.81 -15.68 9.03
N PRO A 81 -4.88 -16.37 9.47
CA PRO A 81 -5.76 -15.89 10.54
C PRO A 81 -5.04 -15.52 11.85
N ILE A 82 -4.00 -16.28 12.22
CA ILE A 82 -3.18 -15.98 13.41
C ILE A 82 -2.40 -14.68 13.23
N GLU A 83 -1.83 -14.43 12.04
CA GLU A 83 -1.08 -13.19 11.81
C GLU A 83 -2.01 -11.97 11.79
N LEU A 84 -3.23 -12.11 11.25
CA LEU A 84 -4.27 -11.09 11.32
C LEU A 84 -4.69 -10.79 12.77
N GLY A 85 -4.87 -11.83 13.60
CA GLY A 85 -5.20 -11.68 15.02
C GLY A 85 -4.11 -10.92 15.78
N LEU A 86 -2.84 -11.32 15.63
CA LEU A 86 -1.70 -10.64 16.25
C LEU A 86 -1.56 -9.19 15.77
N MET A 87 -1.77 -8.94 14.47
CA MET A 87 -1.75 -7.59 13.90
C MET A 87 -2.86 -6.71 14.51
N HIS A 88 -4.07 -7.26 14.64
CA HIS A 88 -5.21 -6.57 15.26
C HIS A 88 -4.94 -6.21 16.72
N GLU A 89 -4.44 -7.17 17.51
CA GLU A 89 -4.07 -6.94 18.91
C GLU A 89 -3.02 -5.83 19.04
N ASN A 90 -1.96 -5.89 18.22
CA ASN A 90 -0.90 -4.89 18.22
C ASN A 90 -1.41 -3.49 17.86
N LEU A 91 -2.24 -3.35 16.82
CA LEU A 91 -2.80 -2.05 16.44
C LEU A 91 -3.76 -1.51 17.51
N SER A 92 -4.56 -2.39 18.13
CA SER A 92 -5.51 -1.99 19.17
C SER A 92 -4.79 -1.51 20.43
N GLN A 93 -3.77 -2.24 20.87
CA GLN A 93 -2.93 -1.82 21.99
C GLN A 93 -2.25 -0.49 21.67
N PHE A 94 -1.69 -0.36 20.46
CA PHE A 94 -0.99 0.85 20.05
C PHE A 94 -1.91 2.07 20.01
N ALA A 95 -3.12 1.93 19.46
CA ALA A 95 -4.13 2.99 19.47
C ALA A 95 -4.56 3.38 20.89
N GLN A 96 -4.69 2.39 21.79
CA GLN A 96 -5.01 2.63 23.20
C GLN A 96 -3.91 3.45 23.90
N GLU A 97 -2.63 3.15 23.63
CA GLU A 97 -1.48 3.88 24.19
C GLU A 97 -1.45 5.34 23.73
N ILE A 98 -1.80 5.62 22.48
CA ILE A 98 -1.90 6.97 21.93
C ILE A 98 -3.22 7.67 22.35
N GLY A 99 -4.23 6.91 22.78
CA GLY A 99 -5.53 7.42 23.23
C GLY A 99 -6.52 7.69 22.10
N ILE A 100 -6.45 6.90 21.02
CA ILE A 100 -7.37 6.95 19.87
C ILE A 100 -8.42 5.84 19.99
N SER A 101 -9.68 6.16 19.69
CA SER A 101 -10.72 5.14 19.57
C SER A 101 -10.51 4.37 18.27
N PHE A 102 -10.28 3.06 18.37
CA PHE A 102 -9.89 2.22 17.23
C PHE A 102 -10.85 1.06 17.00
N GLU A 103 -11.21 0.84 15.74
CA GLU A 103 -11.98 -0.30 15.26
C GLU A 103 -11.28 -0.89 14.03
N LEU A 104 -11.08 -2.22 14.00
CA LEU A 104 -10.64 -2.95 12.82
C LEU A 104 -11.71 -3.95 12.40
N GLU A 105 -12.15 -3.83 11.16
CA GLU A 105 -13.05 -4.77 10.50
C GLU A 105 -12.29 -5.50 9.40
N VAL A 106 -12.21 -6.83 9.48
CA VAL A 106 -11.58 -7.65 8.44
C VAL A 106 -12.64 -8.23 7.52
N VAL A 107 -12.55 -7.91 6.23
CA VAL A 107 -13.46 -8.36 5.18
C VAL A 107 -12.75 -9.38 4.30
N ASN A 108 -13.41 -10.52 4.03
CA ASN A 108 -12.88 -11.51 3.10
C ASN A 108 -12.96 -10.97 1.67
N PHE A 109 -11.80 -10.71 1.06
CA PHE A 109 -11.72 -10.15 -0.29
C PHE A 109 -12.24 -11.10 -1.37
N ASP A 110 -12.04 -12.41 -1.21
CA ASP A 110 -12.39 -13.41 -2.23
C ASP A 110 -13.91 -13.61 -2.37
N SER A 111 -14.67 -13.28 -1.32
CA SER A 111 -16.13 -13.42 -1.29
C SER A 111 -16.84 -12.07 -1.12
N PHE A 112 -16.15 -10.96 -1.36
CA PHE A 112 -16.70 -9.63 -1.13
C PHE A 112 -17.78 -9.27 -2.14
N ASP A 113 -18.94 -8.82 -1.65
CA ASP A 113 -19.98 -8.18 -2.45
C ASP A 113 -19.98 -6.67 -2.15
N PRO A 114 -19.60 -5.81 -3.12
CA PRO A 114 -19.64 -4.36 -2.97
C PRO A 114 -21.01 -3.81 -2.53
N ARG A 115 -22.11 -4.49 -2.87
CA ARG A 115 -23.48 -4.02 -2.59
C ARG A 115 -23.87 -4.17 -1.12
N SER A 116 -23.19 -5.04 -0.37
CA SER A 116 -23.46 -5.24 1.05
C SER A 116 -22.65 -4.31 1.95
N PHE A 117 -21.72 -3.53 1.38
CA PHE A 117 -20.88 -2.64 2.15
C PHE A 117 -21.51 -1.25 2.29
N SER A 118 -21.65 -0.79 3.51
CA SER A 118 -22.16 0.54 3.83
C SER A 118 -21.21 1.25 4.79
N VAL A 119 -20.96 2.53 4.53
CA VAL A 119 -20.16 3.38 5.42
C VAL A 119 -21.08 4.37 6.14
N SER A 120 -20.72 4.74 7.37
CA SER A 120 -21.44 5.78 8.10
C SER A 120 -21.26 7.14 7.40
N GLY A 121 -22.35 7.89 7.20
CA GLY A 121 -22.31 9.16 6.45
C GLY A 121 -21.50 10.30 7.07
N ASN A 122 -20.85 10.10 8.22
CA ASN A 122 -20.11 11.13 8.97
C ASN A 122 -18.59 10.86 9.07
N GLU A 123 -18.08 9.88 8.32
CA GLU A 123 -16.68 9.48 8.34
C GLU A 123 -15.91 10.11 7.16
N ALA A 124 -14.68 10.56 7.42
CA ALA A 124 -13.76 10.97 6.38
C ALA A 124 -13.01 9.74 5.87
N ILE A 125 -13.33 9.33 4.65
CA ILE A 125 -12.83 8.08 4.06
C ILE A 125 -11.53 8.34 3.29
N ALA A 126 -10.52 7.51 3.52
CA ALA A 126 -9.35 7.39 2.67
C ALA A 126 -9.12 5.92 2.28
N VAL A 127 -8.61 5.69 1.08
CA VAL A 127 -8.41 4.33 0.55
C VAL A 127 -6.95 4.08 0.24
N SER A 128 -6.42 2.96 0.72
CA SER A 128 -5.11 2.40 0.34
C SER A 128 -5.36 1.22 -0.61
N LEU A 129 -5.02 1.40 -1.89
CA LEU A 129 -5.25 0.41 -2.95
C LEU A 129 -3.95 0.09 -3.70
N PRO A 130 -3.09 -0.79 -3.15
CA PRO A 130 -1.97 -1.34 -3.89
C PRO A 130 -2.47 -2.16 -5.09
N ILE A 131 -1.93 -1.93 -6.28
CA ILE A 131 -2.44 -2.55 -7.52
C ILE A 131 -2.25 -4.07 -7.51
N TRP A 132 -1.20 -4.55 -6.84
CA TRP A 132 -0.95 -5.99 -6.70
C TRP A 132 -1.93 -6.69 -5.76
N SER A 133 -2.74 -5.98 -4.96
CA SER A 133 -3.74 -6.63 -4.09
C SER A 133 -4.80 -7.37 -4.91
N ALA A 134 -5.09 -6.87 -6.11
CA ALA A 134 -5.99 -7.47 -7.08
C ALA A 134 -5.28 -8.41 -8.07
N SER A 135 -4.01 -8.81 -7.85
CA SER A 135 -3.27 -9.61 -8.83
C SER A 135 -3.90 -10.98 -9.10
N THR A 136 -4.58 -11.56 -8.12
CA THR A 136 -5.35 -12.82 -8.27
C THR A 136 -6.80 -12.60 -8.66
N HIS A 137 -7.22 -11.34 -8.80
CA HIS A 137 -8.59 -10.91 -9.10
C HIS A 137 -8.58 -9.76 -10.12
N LEU A 138 -7.73 -9.84 -11.15
CA LEU A 138 -7.49 -8.73 -12.09
C LEU A 138 -8.79 -8.23 -12.74
N SER A 139 -9.71 -9.14 -13.07
CA SER A 139 -11.02 -8.82 -13.63
C SER A 139 -11.93 -8.03 -12.68
N ALA A 140 -11.64 -8.04 -11.37
CA ALA A 140 -12.42 -7.32 -10.37
C ALA A 140 -12.01 -5.84 -10.25
N ILE A 141 -10.85 -5.43 -10.80
CA ILE A 141 -10.35 -4.04 -10.68
C ILE A 141 -11.42 -3.00 -11.09
N PRO A 142 -12.11 -3.09 -12.25
CA PRO A 142 -13.15 -2.12 -12.60
C PRO A 142 -14.28 -2.04 -11.57
N SER A 143 -14.71 -3.19 -11.03
CA SER A 143 -15.76 -3.26 -10.00
C SER A 143 -15.29 -2.67 -8.67
N ILE A 144 -14.02 -2.90 -8.28
CA ILE A 144 -13.41 -2.32 -7.09
C ILE A 144 -13.32 -0.80 -7.23
N LEU A 145 -12.91 -0.28 -8.39
CA LEU A 145 -12.89 1.16 -8.65
C LEU A 145 -14.31 1.75 -8.62
N HIS A 146 -15.29 1.08 -9.21
CA HIS A 146 -16.67 1.53 -9.11
C HIS A 146 -17.16 1.60 -7.65
N PHE A 147 -16.88 0.54 -6.88
CA PHE A 147 -17.18 0.47 -5.46
C PHE A 147 -16.52 1.60 -4.67
N VAL A 148 -15.20 1.75 -4.78
CA VAL A 148 -14.44 2.80 -4.09
C VAL A 148 -15.00 4.18 -4.43
N LYS A 149 -15.38 4.43 -5.69
CA LYS A 149 -15.97 5.71 -6.10
C LYS A 149 -17.31 5.98 -5.42
N GLN A 150 -18.16 4.96 -5.22
CA GLN A 150 -19.43 5.11 -4.51
C GLN A 150 -19.25 5.54 -3.05
N LEU A 151 -18.11 5.21 -2.44
CA LEU A 151 -17.78 5.64 -1.08
C LEU A 151 -17.42 7.13 -1.00
N SER A 152 -17.15 7.79 -2.14
CA SER A 152 -16.74 9.19 -2.21
C SER A 152 -15.57 9.54 -1.27
N PRO A 153 -14.44 8.78 -1.34
CA PRO A 153 -13.30 9.02 -0.47
C PRO A 153 -12.66 10.38 -0.76
N ARG A 154 -12.04 10.97 0.27
CA ARG A 154 -11.26 12.21 0.12
C ARG A 154 -10.01 12.00 -0.72
N ILE A 155 -9.45 10.79 -0.65
CA ILE A 155 -8.27 10.38 -1.39
C ILE A 155 -8.23 8.87 -1.57
N VAL A 156 -7.71 8.44 -2.70
CA VAL A 156 -7.26 7.07 -2.96
C VAL A 156 -5.77 7.11 -3.21
N VAL A 157 -4.99 6.38 -2.41
CA VAL A 157 -3.55 6.21 -2.62
C VAL A 157 -3.32 4.83 -3.23
N SER A 158 -2.63 4.79 -4.35
CA SER A 158 -2.31 3.55 -5.06
C SER A 158 -0.82 3.35 -5.20
N LEU A 159 -0.43 2.08 -5.05
CA LEU A 159 0.95 1.62 -5.04
C LEU A 159 1.18 0.63 -6.16
N ASP A 160 2.26 0.78 -6.91
CA ASP A 160 2.65 -0.15 -7.97
C ASP A 160 4.17 -0.31 -8.04
N ARG A 161 4.62 -1.40 -8.65
CA ARG A 161 6.04 -1.78 -8.80
C ARG A 161 6.56 -1.49 -10.21
N GLY A 162 5.78 -0.79 -11.04
CA GLY A 162 6.06 -0.58 -12.47
C GLY A 162 5.89 -1.83 -13.35
N CYS A 163 5.77 -3.02 -12.76
CA CYS A 163 5.66 -4.30 -13.48
C CYS A 163 4.22 -4.81 -13.61
N GLU A 164 3.23 -4.14 -13.03
CA GLU A 164 1.78 -4.43 -13.16
C GLU A 164 1.22 -4.08 -14.57
N ARG A 165 1.88 -4.61 -15.61
CA ARG A 165 1.58 -4.38 -17.03
C ARG A 165 0.54 -5.37 -17.56
N THR A 166 -0.64 -5.33 -16.97
CA THR A 166 -1.78 -6.21 -17.30
C THR A 166 -2.22 -6.10 -18.77
N ASP A 167 -1.83 -5.02 -19.45
CA ASP A 167 -2.02 -4.73 -20.87
C ASP A 167 -1.16 -5.58 -21.81
N LEU A 168 -0.14 -6.27 -21.28
CA LEU A 168 0.77 -7.08 -22.06
C LEU A 168 0.35 -8.55 -22.11
N PRO A 169 0.69 -9.27 -23.20
CA PRO A 169 0.55 -10.72 -23.25
C PRO A 169 1.54 -11.38 -22.28
N PHE A 170 1.23 -12.61 -21.86
CA PHE A 170 1.94 -13.32 -20.78
C PHE A 170 3.49 -13.31 -20.89
N PRO A 171 4.14 -13.58 -22.04
CA PRO A 171 5.60 -13.58 -22.12
C PRO A 171 6.22 -12.21 -21.83
N HIS A 172 5.60 -11.13 -22.30
CA HIS A 172 6.09 -9.76 -22.07
C HIS A 172 5.79 -9.30 -20.65
N TYR A 173 4.63 -9.68 -20.09
CA TYR A 173 4.32 -9.46 -18.68
C TYR A 173 5.35 -10.14 -17.76
N LEU A 174 5.69 -11.40 -18.02
CA LEU A 174 6.69 -12.13 -17.25
C LEU A 174 8.06 -11.46 -17.34
N LEU A 175 8.45 -10.98 -18.53
CA LEU A 175 9.71 -10.25 -18.70
C LEU A 175 9.73 -8.96 -17.86
N GLN A 176 8.63 -8.20 -17.79
CA GLN A 176 8.54 -7.01 -16.94
C GLN A 176 8.71 -7.37 -15.45
N GLY A 177 8.07 -8.46 -15.01
CA GLY A 177 8.23 -8.97 -13.65
C GLY A 177 9.69 -9.37 -13.35
N LEU A 178 10.34 -10.11 -14.26
CA LEU A 178 11.74 -10.49 -14.13
C LEU A 178 12.67 -9.29 -14.04
N GLN A 179 12.47 -8.28 -14.90
CA GLN A 179 13.25 -7.04 -14.88
C GLN A 179 13.08 -6.29 -13.56
N TYR A 180 11.86 -6.23 -13.01
CA TYR A 180 11.62 -5.67 -11.68
C TYR A 180 12.39 -6.43 -10.59
N TYR A 181 12.30 -7.76 -10.56
CA TYR A 181 12.99 -8.55 -9.53
C TYR A 181 14.50 -8.53 -9.69
N GLU A 182 15.04 -8.37 -10.89
CA GLU A 182 16.47 -8.10 -11.11
C GLU A 182 16.90 -6.82 -10.41
N VAL A 183 16.16 -5.72 -10.58
CA VAL A 183 16.46 -4.43 -9.94
C VAL A 183 16.31 -4.53 -8.42
N LEU A 184 15.26 -5.21 -7.95
CA LEU A 184 15.01 -5.41 -6.52
C LEU A 184 16.16 -6.19 -5.87
N LEU A 185 16.57 -7.31 -6.47
CA LEU A 185 17.64 -8.16 -5.94
C LEU A 185 19.00 -7.45 -6.01
N ASP A 186 19.29 -6.70 -7.07
CA ASP A 186 20.50 -5.87 -7.16
C ASP A 186 20.57 -4.81 -6.05
N SER A 187 19.43 -4.17 -5.74
CA SER A 187 19.32 -3.22 -4.62
C SER A 187 19.50 -3.89 -3.25
N PHE A 188 19.09 -5.15 -3.16
CA PHE A 188 19.11 -5.94 -1.92
C PHE A 188 20.50 -6.50 -1.64
N ASP A 189 21.18 -7.03 -2.65
CA ASP A 189 22.55 -7.55 -2.56
C ASP A 189 23.54 -6.44 -2.15
N SER A 190 23.29 -5.21 -2.60
CA SER A 190 24.09 -4.03 -2.26
C SER A 190 24.04 -3.66 -0.77
N ALA A 191 23.09 -4.19 -0.01
CA ALA A 191 22.95 -3.94 1.43
C ALA A 191 23.88 -4.80 2.31
N ASN A 192 24.70 -5.70 1.74
CA ASN A 192 25.68 -6.54 2.47
C ASN A 192 25.08 -7.32 3.65
N ILE A 193 23.94 -7.96 3.42
CA ILE A 193 23.15 -8.64 4.46
C ILE A 193 23.74 -10.02 4.77
N VAL A 194 23.62 -10.47 6.02
CA VAL A 194 23.98 -11.83 6.42
C VAL A 194 23.13 -12.86 5.65
N SER A 195 23.78 -13.89 5.09
CA SER A 195 23.14 -14.88 4.21
C SER A 195 21.85 -15.51 4.77
N ASP A 196 21.75 -15.78 6.07
CA ASP A 196 20.52 -16.33 6.68
C ASP A 196 19.32 -15.35 6.63
N ALA A 197 19.56 -14.06 6.81
CA ALA A 197 18.51 -13.04 6.70
C ALA A 197 18.08 -12.85 5.24
N SER A 198 19.03 -12.90 4.31
CA SER A 198 18.75 -12.89 2.86
C SER A 198 17.83 -14.05 2.45
N ASN A 199 18.20 -15.28 2.79
CA ASN A 199 17.40 -16.48 2.47
C ASN A 199 15.97 -16.39 3.02
N LYS A 200 15.79 -15.84 4.22
CA LYS A 200 14.45 -15.65 4.82
C LYS A 200 13.65 -14.59 4.09
N ILE A 201 14.26 -13.49 3.67
CA ILE A 201 13.60 -12.43 2.91
C ILE A 201 13.14 -12.96 1.54
N GLU A 202 14.04 -13.60 0.79
CA GLU A 202 13.70 -14.18 -0.50
C GLU A 202 12.57 -15.20 -0.40
N LYS A 203 12.69 -16.15 0.54
CA LYS A 203 11.72 -17.25 0.71
C LYS A 203 10.35 -16.78 1.19
N PHE A 204 10.29 -15.82 2.12
CA PHE A 204 9.05 -15.46 2.80
C PHE A 204 8.44 -14.12 2.33
N LEU A 205 9.15 -13.32 1.52
CA LEU A 205 8.61 -12.09 0.92
C LEU A 205 8.62 -12.15 -0.60
N PHE A 206 9.77 -12.38 -1.23
CA PHE A 206 9.88 -12.25 -2.68
C PHE A 206 9.22 -13.42 -3.42
N GLN A 207 9.51 -14.65 -3.01
CA GLN A 207 8.97 -15.85 -3.64
C GLN A 207 7.42 -15.86 -3.66
N PRO A 208 6.69 -15.64 -2.54
CA PRO A 208 5.23 -15.59 -2.56
C PRO A 208 4.68 -14.48 -3.47
N GLN A 209 5.35 -13.33 -3.54
CA GLN A 209 4.94 -12.24 -4.42
C GLN A 209 5.15 -12.58 -5.91
N ILE A 210 6.25 -13.26 -6.26
CA ILE A 210 6.53 -13.76 -7.61
C ILE A 210 5.46 -14.79 -8.00
N GLU A 211 5.24 -15.79 -7.14
CA GLU A 211 4.25 -16.85 -7.39
C GLU A 211 2.86 -16.24 -7.61
N ARG A 212 2.44 -15.31 -6.75
CA ARG A 212 1.14 -14.62 -6.87
C ARG A 212 1.03 -13.83 -8.18
N MET A 213 2.07 -13.11 -8.57
CA MET A 213 2.12 -12.34 -9.82
C MET A 213 1.97 -13.26 -11.05
N VAL A 214 2.73 -14.35 -11.09
CA VAL A 214 2.72 -15.31 -12.20
C VAL A 214 1.38 -16.05 -12.27
N LEU A 215 0.90 -16.58 -11.14
CA LEU A 215 -0.37 -17.31 -11.07
C LEU A 215 -1.55 -16.41 -11.44
N GLY A 216 -1.55 -15.15 -10.98
CA GLY A 216 -2.58 -14.17 -11.31
C GLY A 216 -2.72 -13.96 -12.81
N LYS A 217 -1.61 -13.71 -13.53
CA LYS A 217 -1.65 -13.54 -14.99
C LYS A 217 -1.93 -14.85 -15.74
N LEU A 218 -1.54 -16.02 -15.21
CA LEU A 218 -1.90 -17.31 -15.79
C LEU A 218 -3.40 -17.60 -15.72
N GLN A 219 -4.04 -17.24 -14.59
CA GLN A 219 -5.48 -17.42 -14.39
C GLN A 219 -6.30 -16.40 -15.22
N PHE A 220 -5.75 -15.21 -15.44
CA PHE A 220 -6.39 -14.14 -16.21
C PHE A 220 -5.46 -13.68 -17.36
N PRO A 221 -5.35 -14.49 -18.44
CA PRO A 221 -4.39 -14.25 -19.51
C PRO A 221 -4.77 -13.05 -20.39
N GLU A 222 -6.07 -12.75 -20.48
CA GLU A 222 -6.61 -11.68 -21.31
C GLU A 222 -5.97 -10.34 -20.96
N PRO A 223 -5.45 -9.60 -21.96
CA PRO A 223 -4.95 -8.24 -21.73
C PRO A 223 -6.06 -7.34 -21.20
N MET A 224 -5.74 -6.57 -20.16
CA MET A 224 -6.62 -5.54 -19.63
C MET A 224 -5.95 -4.18 -19.80
N PRO A 225 -6.72 -3.09 -20.02
CA PRO A 225 -6.14 -1.75 -20.02
C PRO A 225 -5.30 -1.53 -18.75
N HIS A 226 -4.19 -0.83 -18.91
CA HIS A 226 -3.33 -0.48 -17.79
C HIS A 226 -4.15 0.16 -16.67
N TRP A 227 -3.86 -0.17 -15.41
CA TRP A 227 -4.68 0.23 -14.27
C TRP A 227 -4.85 1.76 -14.17
N LYS A 228 -3.84 2.57 -14.50
CA LYS A 228 -3.96 4.05 -14.56
C LYS A 228 -5.02 4.51 -15.57
N SER A 229 -5.17 3.81 -16.69
CA SER A 229 -6.22 4.06 -17.68
C SER A 229 -7.59 3.68 -17.14
N LEU A 230 -7.69 2.61 -16.34
CA LEU A 230 -8.94 2.23 -15.66
C LEU A 230 -9.36 3.28 -14.61
N PHE A 231 -8.42 3.84 -13.85
CA PHE A 231 -8.68 4.97 -12.95
C PHE A 231 -9.25 6.17 -13.72
N THR A 232 -8.56 6.60 -14.78
CA THR A 232 -8.98 7.75 -15.59
C THR A 232 -10.36 7.50 -16.22
N ALA A 233 -10.61 6.30 -16.76
CA ALA A 233 -11.90 5.92 -17.32
C ALA A 233 -13.03 5.81 -16.27
N GLY A 234 -12.68 5.44 -15.03
CA GLY A 234 -13.57 5.51 -13.86
C GLY A 234 -13.84 6.93 -13.36
N GLY A 235 -13.27 7.95 -14.02
CA GLY A 235 -13.40 9.35 -13.68
C GLY A 235 -12.59 9.77 -12.46
N TYR A 236 -11.54 9.04 -12.12
CA TYR A 236 -10.57 9.48 -11.11
C TYR A 236 -9.63 10.52 -11.70
N SER A 237 -9.28 11.52 -10.90
CA SER A 237 -8.32 12.55 -11.25
C SER A 237 -7.03 12.39 -10.43
N PRO A 238 -5.85 12.45 -11.08
CA PRO A 238 -4.58 12.39 -10.36
C PRO A 238 -4.38 13.61 -9.46
N VAL A 239 -3.71 13.41 -8.32
CA VAL A 239 -3.39 14.43 -7.33
C VAL A 239 -1.87 14.62 -7.25
N LEU A 240 -1.43 15.88 -7.19
CA LEU A 240 -0.03 16.23 -6.99
C LEU A 240 0.36 16.01 -5.52
N PHE A 241 1.57 15.53 -5.29
CA PHE A 241 2.11 15.41 -3.94
C PHE A 241 2.52 16.78 -3.40
N SER A 242 2.42 16.95 -2.08
CA SER A 242 2.91 18.16 -1.42
C SER A 242 4.44 18.19 -1.39
N ASN A 243 5.01 19.39 -1.32
CA ASN A 243 6.45 19.57 -1.11
C ASN A 243 6.93 18.87 0.18
N PHE A 244 6.06 18.72 1.17
CA PHE A 244 6.39 18.03 2.42
C PHE A 244 6.52 16.52 2.19
N ALA A 245 5.56 15.88 1.51
CA ALA A 245 5.64 14.47 1.13
C ALA A 245 6.89 14.19 0.27
N GLU A 246 7.17 15.05 -0.70
CA GLU A 246 8.39 14.96 -1.51
C GLU A 246 9.67 15.03 -0.68
N THR A 247 9.76 16.03 0.21
CA THR A 247 10.93 16.24 1.07
C THR A 247 11.11 15.08 2.05
N GLN A 248 10.02 14.53 2.58
CA GLN A 248 10.04 13.38 3.48
C GLN A 248 10.61 12.14 2.77
N ALA A 249 10.17 11.86 1.53
CA ALA A 249 10.69 10.77 0.71
C ALA A 249 12.18 10.95 0.37
N GLU A 250 12.61 12.16 0.01
CA GLU A 250 14.03 12.45 -0.23
C GLU A 250 14.88 12.26 1.03
N CYS A 251 14.40 12.73 2.18
CA CYS A 251 15.07 12.58 3.47
C CYS A 251 15.17 11.12 3.92
N LEU A 252 14.17 10.29 3.60
CA LEU A 252 14.24 8.85 3.84
C LEU A 252 15.44 8.24 3.11
N VAL A 253 15.55 8.49 1.80
CA VAL A 253 16.64 7.94 0.97
C VAL A 253 18.01 8.46 1.42
N LYS A 254 18.13 9.75 1.75
CA LYS A 254 19.40 10.35 2.24
C LYS A 254 19.91 9.74 3.55
N ARG A 255 19.03 9.12 4.35
CA ARG A 255 19.40 8.45 5.62
C ARG A 255 19.87 7.01 5.43
N MET A 256 19.69 6.44 4.24
CA MET A 256 20.13 5.07 3.95
C MET A 256 21.65 5.02 3.84
N GLN A 257 22.23 3.95 4.38
CA GLN A 257 23.68 3.69 4.25
C GLN A 257 24.02 3.21 2.83
N VAL A 258 23.09 2.49 2.19
CA VAL A 258 23.23 1.96 0.83
C VAL A 258 23.04 3.08 -0.19
N GLN A 259 24.09 3.34 -0.97
CA GLN A 259 24.05 4.29 -2.08
C GLN A 259 23.39 3.65 -3.30
N GLY A 260 22.63 4.43 -4.07
CA GLY A 260 21.97 3.96 -5.31
C GLY A 260 20.47 4.19 -5.33
N PHE A 261 19.83 4.38 -4.16
CA PHE A 261 18.45 4.81 -4.09
C PHE A 261 18.29 6.29 -4.44
N CYS A 262 17.23 6.64 -5.16
CA CYS A 262 16.83 8.02 -5.43
C CYS A 262 15.31 8.16 -5.53
N ILE A 263 14.81 9.38 -5.40
CA ILE A 263 13.40 9.71 -5.61
C ILE A 263 13.25 10.45 -6.93
N GLU A 264 12.41 9.93 -7.82
CA GLU A 264 11.99 10.60 -9.05
C GLU A 264 10.59 11.19 -8.86
N LYS A 265 10.45 12.48 -9.16
CA LYS A 265 9.17 13.20 -9.10
C LYS A 265 8.54 13.17 -10.47
N ARG A 266 7.42 12.47 -10.60
CA ARG A 266 6.57 12.47 -11.79
C ARG A 266 5.33 13.31 -11.52
N LEU A 267 4.68 13.79 -12.57
CA LEU A 267 3.57 14.75 -12.45
C LEU A 267 2.57 14.41 -11.34
N ALA A 268 2.13 13.16 -11.21
CA ALA A 268 1.20 12.75 -10.14
C ALA A 268 1.66 11.48 -9.41
N SER A 269 2.98 11.29 -9.30
CA SER A 269 3.54 10.11 -8.65
C SER A 269 4.92 10.39 -8.06
N LEU A 270 5.20 9.80 -6.91
CA LEU A 270 6.55 9.72 -6.38
C LEU A 270 7.08 8.32 -6.59
N VAL A 271 8.30 8.23 -7.11
CA VAL A 271 8.90 6.96 -7.50
C VAL A 271 10.21 6.78 -6.75
N LEU A 272 10.31 5.69 -6.02
CA LEU A 272 11.56 5.19 -5.48
C LEU A 272 12.26 4.37 -6.56
N CYS A 273 13.49 4.75 -6.85
CA CYS A 273 14.34 4.11 -7.85
C CYS A 273 15.61 3.55 -7.21
N TRP A 274 16.17 2.51 -7.85
CA TRP A 274 17.51 1.99 -7.61
C TRP A 274 18.33 2.12 -8.89
N GLN A 275 19.44 2.86 -8.83
CA GLN A 275 20.28 3.18 -9.99
C GLN A 275 19.47 3.73 -11.18
N ASN A 276 18.52 4.62 -10.90
CA ASN A 276 17.56 5.20 -11.87
C ASN A 276 16.59 4.18 -12.51
N ARG A 277 16.47 2.96 -11.97
CA ARG A 277 15.45 1.98 -12.35
C ARG A 277 14.35 1.94 -11.28
N GLU A 278 13.09 1.93 -11.70
CA GLU A 278 11.92 2.01 -10.82
C GLU A 278 11.78 0.77 -9.93
N LEU A 279 11.45 0.98 -8.65
CA LEU A 279 11.16 -0.08 -7.67
C LEU A 279 9.76 0.04 -7.08
N MET A 280 9.33 1.25 -6.73
CA MET A 280 8.04 1.48 -6.10
C MET A 280 7.52 2.84 -6.47
N THR A 281 6.27 2.90 -6.90
CA THR A 281 5.57 4.12 -7.25
C THR A 281 4.39 4.31 -6.31
N VAL A 282 4.26 5.52 -5.76
CA VAL A 282 3.11 5.99 -4.99
C VAL A 282 2.37 7.01 -5.86
N SER A 283 1.08 6.83 -6.03
CA SER A 283 0.20 7.74 -6.76
C SER A 283 -1.06 8.05 -5.95
N ALA A 284 -1.63 9.23 -6.15
CA ALA A 284 -2.78 9.69 -5.39
C ALA A 284 -3.89 10.17 -6.33
N TRP A 285 -5.14 9.91 -5.97
CA TRP A 285 -6.30 10.07 -6.84
C TRP A 285 -7.52 10.59 -6.09
N LYS A 286 -8.31 11.45 -6.73
CA LYS A 286 -9.63 11.90 -6.27
C LYS A 286 -10.73 11.37 -7.19
N CYS A 287 -11.86 11.01 -6.59
CA CYS A 287 -13.05 10.50 -7.29
C CYS A 287 -13.81 11.57 -8.06
#